data_AF-A0A972XWM6-F1
#
_entry.id   AF-A0A972XWM6-F1
#
_cell.length_a   1.000
_cell.length_b   1.000
_cell.length_c   1.000
_cell.angle_alpha   90.00
_cell.angle_beta   90.00
_cell.angle_gamma   90.00
#
_symmetry.space_group_name_H-M   'P 1'
#
loop_
_entity.id
_entity.type
_entity.pdbx_description
1 polymer ?
#
loop_
_entity_poly.entity_id
_entity_poly.type
_entity_poly.pdbx_seq_one_letter_code
_entity_poly.pdbx_strand_id
1 'polypeptide(L)'
;MMKRTYFTAIALAATLAGGQAIAADTSTGKTRDQVKAELVEAVRTGNIRAQDESGRMLNEVNPSQYPAQAVTEGKTRAQVVAELAEAVRTGNIVGNDKTGRMLNEINPSLYPAQPETQGNTRAEVRAELAEAIRTGNMPANDETGRMLNEVNPSQYDHIS
;
A
#
# COMPACT_ATOMS: atom_id res chain seq x y z
N MET A 1 1.89 70.97 -21.50
CA MET A 1 3.15 70.25 -21.83
C MET A 1 4.01 70.21 -20.58
N MET A 2 4.01 69.09 -19.87
CA MET A 2 4.65 68.92 -18.55
C MET A 2 6.01 68.23 -18.71
N LYS A 3 7.07 68.80 -18.13
CA LYS A 3 8.30 68.08 -17.80
C LYS A 3 8.88 68.64 -16.51
N ARG A 4 8.83 67.85 -15.43
CA ARG A 4 9.73 67.98 -14.28
C ARG A 4 10.07 66.59 -13.76
N THR A 5 11.36 66.30 -13.83
CA THR A 5 12.07 65.09 -13.45
C THR A 5 12.35 65.10 -11.94
N TYR A 6 12.14 63.99 -11.23
CA TYR A 6 12.88 63.64 -10.02
C TYR A 6 13.03 62.12 -9.92
N PHE A 7 14.29 61.67 -9.86
CA PHE A 7 14.70 60.29 -9.63
C PHE A 7 14.72 60.03 -8.12
N THR A 8 14.04 58.99 -7.66
CA THR A 8 14.22 58.43 -6.32
C THR A 8 14.28 56.91 -6.42
N ALA A 9 15.49 56.38 -6.23
CA ALA A 9 15.77 54.97 -6.08
C ALA A 9 15.29 54.51 -4.69
N ILE A 10 14.42 53.50 -4.66
CA ILE A 10 14.13 52.75 -3.44
C ILE A 10 14.69 51.35 -3.66
N ALA A 11 15.82 51.09 -3.01
CA ALA A 11 16.35 49.75 -2.82
C ALA A 11 15.50 49.04 -1.76
N LEU A 12 14.94 47.89 -2.10
CA LEU A 12 14.40 46.95 -1.12
C LEU A 12 15.22 45.65 -1.20
N ALA A 13 16.16 45.51 -0.29
CA ALA A 13 16.84 44.26 -0.02
C ALA A 13 15.91 43.40 0.86
N ALA A 14 15.46 42.25 0.35
CA ALA A 14 14.83 41.21 1.14
C ALA A 14 15.58 39.90 0.88
N THR A 15 16.64 39.68 1.65
CA THR A 15 17.25 38.37 1.84
C THR A 15 16.51 37.64 2.96
N LEU A 16 15.89 36.50 2.67
CA LEU A 16 15.94 35.40 3.62
C LEU A 16 15.86 34.06 2.89
N ALA A 17 16.93 33.30 3.04
CA ALA A 17 17.08 31.93 2.62
C ALA A 17 15.97 31.06 3.21
N GLY A 18 15.40 30.20 2.37
CA GLY A 18 14.45 29.17 2.76
C GLY A 18 14.50 28.02 1.77
N GLY A 19 15.71 27.52 1.49
CA GLY A 19 15.88 26.22 0.84
C GLY A 19 15.51 25.13 1.83
N GLN A 20 14.21 24.88 2.02
CA GLN A 20 13.73 23.76 2.83
C GLN A 20 13.60 22.53 1.91
N ALA A 21 14.74 22.00 1.45
CA ALA A 21 14.77 20.63 0.99
C ALA A 21 14.69 19.73 2.23
N ILE A 22 13.48 19.52 2.75
CA ILE A 22 13.26 18.48 3.76
C ILE A 22 13.26 17.15 3.01
N ALA A 23 14.40 16.47 3.12
CA ALA A 23 14.52 15.05 2.86
C ALA A 23 13.43 14.32 3.67
N ALA A 24 12.64 13.49 3.00
CA ALA A 24 11.60 12.69 3.61
C ALA A 24 12.24 11.66 4.56
N ASP A 25 12.16 11.92 5.85
CA ASP A 25 12.29 10.91 6.90
C ASP A 25 10.98 10.11 6.92
N THR A 26 11.03 8.88 6.41
CA THR A 26 9.91 7.95 6.28
C THR A 26 9.42 7.38 7.62
N SER A 27 9.73 8.01 8.76
CA SER A 27 9.21 7.60 10.08
C SER A 27 8.52 8.71 10.89
N THR A 28 8.39 9.92 10.36
CA THR A 28 7.71 11.02 11.08
C THR A 28 6.19 10.91 10.91
N GLY A 29 5.47 10.62 12.00
CA GLY A 29 4.01 10.65 12.03
C GLY A 29 3.45 11.99 11.55
N LYS A 30 2.24 11.98 10.97
CA LYS A 30 1.62 13.18 10.41
C LYS A 30 1.57 14.32 11.42
N THR A 31 1.93 15.53 10.99
CA THR A 31 1.80 16.73 11.83
C THR A 31 0.32 17.07 12.05
N ARG A 32 0.00 17.79 13.12
CA ARG A 32 -1.40 18.22 13.37
C ARG A 32 -1.98 19.03 12.21
N ASP A 33 -1.15 19.81 11.53
CA ASP A 33 -1.59 20.63 10.40
C ASP A 33 -1.89 19.76 9.17
N GLN A 34 -1.10 18.71 8.93
CA GLN A 34 -1.40 17.70 7.91
C GLN A 34 -2.71 16.97 8.22
N VAL A 35 -2.92 16.54 9.47
CA VAL A 35 -4.16 15.88 9.89
C VAL A 35 -5.39 16.79 9.71
N LYS A 36 -5.27 18.08 10.05
CA LYS A 36 -6.36 19.05 9.82
C LYS A 36 -6.65 19.25 8.33
N ALA A 37 -5.61 19.33 7.50
CA ALA A 37 -5.77 19.45 6.06
C ALA A 37 -6.49 18.23 5.48
N GLU A 38 -6.10 17.03 5.91
CA GLU A 38 -6.78 15.77 5.51
C GLU A 38 -8.22 15.71 5.99
N LEU A 39 -8.51 16.15 7.22
CA LEU A 39 -9.87 16.17 7.73
C LEU A 39 -10.77 17.12 6.91
N VAL A 40 -10.28 18.32 6.60
CA VAL A 40 -11.00 19.28 5.75
C VAL A 40 -11.26 18.67 4.37
N GLU A 41 -10.28 17.99 3.80
CA GLU A 41 -10.41 17.33 2.50
C GLU A 41 -11.40 16.16 2.55
N ALA A 42 -11.37 15.34 3.60
CA ALA A 42 -12.31 14.24 3.80
C ALA A 42 -13.76 14.73 3.95
N VAL A 43 -13.97 15.83 4.68
CA VAL A 43 -15.28 16.51 4.77
C VAL A 43 -15.71 17.01 3.39
N ARG A 44 -14.83 17.71 2.67
CA ARG A 44 -15.12 18.30 1.35
C ARG A 44 -15.50 17.24 0.30
N THR A 45 -14.81 16.10 0.33
CA THR A 45 -15.00 15.01 -0.63
C THR A 45 -16.04 13.97 -0.18
N GLY A 46 -16.52 14.05 1.06
CA GLY A 46 -17.44 13.08 1.64
C GLY A 46 -16.79 11.72 1.94
N ASN A 47 -15.46 11.67 2.04
CA ASN A 47 -14.68 10.49 2.47
C ASN A 47 -14.75 10.29 4.00
N ILE A 48 -15.97 10.33 4.53
CA ILE A 48 -16.30 10.11 5.93
C ILE A 48 -17.30 8.97 5.97
N ARG A 49 -17.12 8.03 6.90
CA ARG A 49 -18.07 6.93 7.11
C ARG A 49 -19.46 7.50 7.39
N ALA A 50 -20.46 6.97 6.68
CA ALA A 50 -21.85 7.22 6.99
C ALA A 50 -22.17 6.67 8.40
N GLN A 51 -23.06 7.35 9.11
CA GLN A 51 -23.54 6.91 10.42
C GLN A 51 -24.67 5.86 10.25
N ASP A 52 -24.39 4.84 9.47
CA ASP A 52 -25.28 3.71 9.22
C ASP A 52 -24.51 2.38 9.30
N GLU A 53 -25.25 1.27 9.23
CA GLU A 53 -24.69 -0.08 9.31
C GLU A 53 -24.04 -0.54 7.99
N SER A 54 -24.16 0.24 6.92
CA SER A 54 -23.69 -0.16 5.59
C SER A 54 -22.17 -0.08 5.46
N GLY A 55 -21.52 0.67 6.36
CA GLY A 55 -20.09 0.95 6.29
C GLY A 55 -19.71 1.81 5.08
N ARG A 56 -20.67 2.42 4.38
CA ARG A 56 -20.42 3.23 3.19
C ARG A 56 -19.88 4.61 3.56
N MET A 57 -19.33 5.31 2.58
CA MET A 57 -18.91 6.71 2.75
C MET A 57 -20.08 7.67 2.44
N LEU A 58 -20.08 8.88 3.01
CA LEU A 58 -21.14 9.87 2.79
C LEU A 58 -21.32 10.23 1.30
N ASN A 59 -20.22 10.26 0.54
CA ASN A 59 -20.26 10.49 -0.91
C ASN A 59 -20.84 9.33 -1.72
N GLU A 60 -20.84 8.10 -1.19
CA GLU A 60 -21.53 6.97 -1.81
C GLU A 60 -23.02 7.03 -1.52
N VAL A 61 -23.41 7.43 -0.31
CA VAL A 61 -24.82 7.53 0.12
C VAL A 61 -25.53 8.72 -0.54
N ASN A 62 -24.88 9.88 -0.59
CA ASN A 62 -25.43 11.13 -1.13
C ASN A 62 -24.50 11.75 -2.19
N PRO A 63 -24.29 11.09 -3.34
CA PRO A 63 -23.30 11.52 -4.34
C PRO A 63 -23.58 12.91 -4.91
N SER A 64 -24.84 13.35 -4.94
CA SER A 64 -25.22 14.69 -5.42
C SER A 64 -24.76 15.84 -4.50
N GLN A 65 -24.38 15.55 -3.26
CA GLN A 65 -23.91 16.57 -2.30
C GLN A 65 -22.40 16.75 -2.30
N TYR A 66 -21.65 15.93 -3.04
CA TYR A 66 -20.20 15.94 -3.06
C TYR A 66 -19.66 16.09 -4.49
N PRO A 67 -18.44 16.60 -4.66
CA PRO A 67 -17.79 16.64 -5.98
C PRO A 67 -17.70 15.23 -6.58
N ALA A 68 -17.92 15.12 -7.88
CA ALA A 68 -17.69 13.87 -8.60
C ALA A 68 -16.24 13.41 -8.38
N GLN A 69 -16.07 12.19 -7.89
CA GLN A 69 -14.76 11.60 -7.76
C GLN A 69 -14.18 11.30 -9.14
N ALA A 70 -12.86 11.37 -9.25
CA ALA A 70 -12.18 10.82 -10.41
C ALA A 70 -12.49 9.32 -10.47
N VAL A 71 -13.18 8.88 -11.51
CA VAL A 71 -13.38 7.46 -11.79
C VAL A 71 -12.01 6.89 -12.09
N THR A 72 -11.44 6.12 -11.17
CA THR A 72 -10.33 5.23 -11.51
C THR A 72 -10.88 4.24 -12.54
N GLU A 73 -10.23 4.12 -13.70
CA GLU A 73 -10.66 3.16 -14.72
C GLU A 73 -10.61 1.75 -14.12
N GLY A 74 -11.78 1.24 -13.72
CA GLY A 74 -11.95 -0.15 -13.33
C GLY A 74 -11.80 -1.07 -14.54
N LYS A 75 -11.69 -2.38 -14.29
CA LYS A 75 -11.69 -3.37 -15.37
C LYS A 75 -12.93 -3.22 -16.22
N THR A 76 -12.75 -3.17 -17.53
CA THR A 76 -13.85 -3.18 -18.49
C THR A 76 -14.60 -4.50 -18.38
N ARG A 77 -15.87 -4.52 -18.79
CA ARG A 77 -16.66 -5.75 -18.83
C ARG A 77 -15.98 -6.83 -19.67
N ALA A 78 -15.31 -6.45 -20.76
CA ALA A 78 -14.56 -7.37 -21.61
C ALA A 78 -13.38 -8.02 -20.85
N GLN A 79 -12.61 -7.24 -20.09
CA GLN A 79 -11.53 -7.77 -19.26
C GLN A 79 -12.04 -8.73 -18.20
N VAL A 80 -13.13 -8.38 -17.50
CA VAL A 80 -13.73 -9.27 -16.49
C VAL A 80 -14.22 -10.59 -17.11
N VAL A 81 -14.82 -10.53 -18.30
CA VAL A 81 -15.27 -11.75 -19.00
C VAL A 81 -14.09 -12.60 -19.46
N ALA A 82 -13.02 -11.98 -19.95
CA ALA A 82 -11.81 -12.69 -20.34
C ALA A 82 -11.15 -13.40 -19.14
N GLU A 83 -11.01 -12.69 -18.01
CA GLU A 83 -10.46 -13.28 -16.77
C GLU A 83 -11.33 -14.40 -16.21
N LEU A 84 -12.65 -14.24 -16.24
CA LEU A 84 -13.56 -15.29 -15.79
C LEU A 84 -13.47 -16.52 -16.69
N ALA A 85 -13.43 -16.34 -18.01
CA ALA A 85 -13.27 -17.44 -18.96
C ALA A 85 -11.94 -18.16 -18.76
N GLU A 86 -10.87 -17.43 -18.47
CA GLU A 86 -9.58 -18.01 -18.13
C GLU A 86 -9.63 -18.81 -16.83
N ALA A 87 -10.21 -18.27 -15.76
CA ALA A 87 -10.35 -18.97 -14.48
C ALA A 87 -11.16 -20.27 -14.62
N VAL A 88 -12.24 -20.25 -15.42
CA VAL A 88 -13.01 -21.47 -15.75
C VAL A 88 -12.13 -22.48 -16.49
N ARG A 89 -11.39 -22.03 -17.51
CA ARG A 89 -10.52 -22.89 -18.33
C ARG A 89 -9.39 -23.52 -17.52
N THR A 90 -8.78 -22.79 -16.59
CA THR A 90 -7.65 -23.27 -15.77
C THR A 90 -8.08 -23.96 -14.48
N GLY A 91 -9.38 -23.91 -14.14
CA GLY A 91 -9.91 -24.44 -12.89
C GLY A 91 -9.51 -23.62 -11.66
N ASN A 92 -9.09 -22.36 -11.84
CA ASN A 92 -8.79 -21.39 -10.77
C ASN A 92 -10.09 -20.83 -10.18
N ILE A 93 -11.01 -21.72 -9.81
CA ILE A 93 -12.30 -21.41 -9.20
C ILE A 93 -12.41 -22.27 -7.95
N VAL A 94 -12.86 -21.68 -6.84
CA VAL A 94 -13.07 -22.39 -5.59
C VAL A 94 -14.09 -23.50 -5.81
N GLY A 95 -13.66 -24.74 -5.61
CA GLY A 95 -14.49 -25.95 -5.76
C GLY A 95 -14.95 -26.54 -4.43
N ASN A 96 -14.37 -26.09 -3.31
CA ASN A 96 -14.73 -26.53 -1.98
C ASN A 96 -14.71 -25.34 -1.01
N ASP A 97 -15.90 -24.95 -0.54
CA ASP A 97 -16.15 -23.82 0.36
C ASP A 97 -15.52 -23.97 1.75
N LYS A 98 -15.32 -25.21 2.22
CA LYS A 98 -14.74 -25.50 3.54
C LYS A 98 -13.23 -25.46 3.57
N THR A 99 -12.58 -25.86 2.48
CA THR A 99 -11.11 -25.98 2.41
C THR A 99 -10.47 -24.87 1.59
N GLY A 100 -11.27 -24.10 0.83
CA GLY A 100 -10.79 -23.07 -0.08
C GLY A 100 -10.09 -23.64 -1.32
N ARG A 101 -10.10 -24.96 -1.52
CA ARG A 101 -9.43 -25.62 -2.64
C ARG A 101 -10.05 -25.27 -3.97
N MET A 102 -9.20 -25.09 -4.98
CA MET A 102 -9.56 -24.79 -6.35
C MET A 102 -9.97 -26.07 -7.11
N LEU A 103 -10.77 -25.94 -8.16
CA LEU A 103 -11.25 -27.07 -8.95
C LEU A 103 -10.11 -27.85 -9.62
N ASN A 104 -9.05 -27.16 -10.05
CA ASN A 104 -7.85 -27.79 -10.60
C ASN A 104 -7.03 -28.58 -9.57
N GLU A 105 -7.08 -28.20 -8.29
CA GLU A 105 -6.45 -28.96 -7.21
C GLU A 105 -7.28 -30.20 -6.85
N ILE A 106 -8.61 -30.10 -6.95
CA ILE A 106 -9.54 -31.19 -6.61
C ILE A 106 -9.53 -32.25 -7.72
N ASN A 107 -9.60 -31.84 -8.99
CA ASN A 107 -9.66 -32.72 -10.16
C ASN A 107 -8.65 -32.30 -11.23
N PRO A 108 -7.33 -32.45 -10.98
CA PRO A 108 -6.29 -31.94 -11.88
C PRO A 108 -6.37 -32.51 -13.29
N SER A 109 -6.85 -33.75 -13.45
CA SER A 109 -7.00 -34.40 -14.76
C SER A 109 -8.03 -33.73 -15.68
N LEU A 110 -8.91 -32.86 -15.16
CA LEU A 110 -9.93 -32.15 -15.94
C LEU A 110 -9.44 -30.79 -16.46
N TYR A 111 -8.26 -30.34 -16.03
CA TYR A 111 -7.74 -29.01 -16.33
C TYR A 111 -6.36 -29.10 -17.00
N PRO A 112 -5.96 -28.08 -17.77
CA PRO A 112 -4.62 -28.00 -18.31
C PRO A 112 -3.58 -28.04 -17.18
N ALA A 113 -2.45 -28.70 -17.43
CA ALA A 113 -1.31 -28.66 -16.52
C ALA A 113 -0.93 -27.20 -16.28
N GLN A 114 -0.84 -26.82 -15.00
CA GLN A 114 -0.40 -25.48 -14.65
C GLN A 114 1.09 -25.35 -14.93
N PRO A 115 1.55 -24.18 -15.38
CA PRO A 115 2.98 -23.92 -15.45
C PRO A 115 3.54 -24.05 -14.04
N GLU A 116 4.53 -24.93 -13.85
CA GLU A 116 5.24 -24.98 -12.58
C GLU A 116 5.96 -23.64 -12.42
N THR A 117 5.51 -22.84 -11.45
CA THR A 117 6.30 -21.70 -10.99
C THR A 117 7.58 -22.29 -10.42
N GLN A 118 8.72 -21.97 -11.05
CA GLN A 118 10.03 -22.42 -10.57
C GLN A 118 10.18 -21.97 -9.11
N GLY A 119 10.04 -22.92 -8.19
CA GLY A 119 10.23 -22.67 -6.76
C GLY A 119 11.70 -22.36 -6.46
N ASN A 120 11.97 -21.80 -5.29
CA ASN A 120 13.32 -21.54 -4.82
C ASN A 120 14.17 -22.81 -4.96
N THR A 121 15.34 -22.67 -5.57
CA THR A 121 16.32 -23.74 -5.66
C THR A 121 16.77 -24.15 -4.26
N ARG A 122 17.26 -25.38 -4.10
CA ARG A 122 17.84 -25.81 -2.82
C ARG A 122 19.00 -24.92 -2.36
N ALA A 123 19.70 -24.26 -3.28
CA ALA A 123 20.77 -23.33 -2.96
C ALA A 123 20.22 -22.03 -2.34
N GLU A 124 19.18 -21.46 -2.94
CA GLU A 124 18.50 -20.26 -2.42
C GLU A 124 17.87 -20.53 -1.06
N VAL A 125 17.16 -21.65 -0.89
CA VAL A 125 16.59 -22.03 0.42
C VAL A 125 17.67 -22.18 1.49
N ARG A 126 18.83 -22.73 1.15
CA ARG A 126 19.96 -22.86 2.08
C ARG A 126 20.58 -21.51 2.42
N ALA A 127 20.68 -20.60 1.46
CA ALA A 127 21.19 -19.25 1.68
C ALA A 127 20.24 -18.46 2.60
N GLU A 128 18.94 -18.50 2.33
CA GLU A 128 17.90 -17.87 3.16
C GLU A 128 17.89 -18.43 4.58
N LEU A 129 17.96 -19.75 4.74
CA LEU A 129 18.03 -20.38 6.06
C LEU A 129 19.31 -19.99 6.81
N ALA A 130 20.47 -19.98 6.13
CA ALA A 130 21.72 -19.57 6.75
C ALA A 130 21.67 -18.09 7.19
N GLU A 131 21.04 -17.23 6.39
CA GLU A 131 20.83 -15.83 6.74
C GLU A 131 19.86 -15.65 7.92
N ALA A 132 18.75 -16.40 7.94
CA ALA A 132 17.80 -16.38 9.04
C ALA A 132 18.43 -16.86 10.35
N ILE A 133 19.27 -17.91 10.30
CA ILE A 133 20.06 -18.37 11.45
C ILE A 133 21.06 -17.30 11.87
N ARG A 134 21.80 -16.71 10.93
CA ARG A 134 22.80 -15.68 11.22
C ARG A 134 22.16 -14.47 11.89
N THR A 135 21.01 -14.01 11.40
CA THR A 135 20.31 -12.80 11.87
C THR A 135 19.36 -13.03 13.04
N GLY A 136 19.14 -14.29 13.42
CA GLY A 136 18.15 -14.65 14.43
C GLY A 136 16.71 -14.36 14.00
N ASN A 137 16.45 -14.18 12.70
CA ASN A 137 15.11 -14.07 12.11
C ASN A 137 14.43 -15.45 12.02
N MET A 138 14.40 -16.13 13.15
CA MET A 138 13.81 -17.45 13.35
C MET A 138 12.86 -17.35 14.54
N PRO A 139 11.70 -18.00 14.51
CA PRO A 139 10.78 -17.98 15.65
C PRO A 139 11.46 -18.57 16.88
N ALA A 140 11.33 -17.91 18.03
CA ALA A 140 11.94 -18.33 19.29
C ALA A 140 11.33 -19.62 19.88
N ASN A 141 10.33 -20.21 19.19
CA ASN A 141 9.55 -21.38 19.61
C ASN A 141 9.03 -21.24 21.06
N ASP A 142 8.61 -20.03 21.40
CA ASP A 142 7.93 -19.70 22.64
C ASP A 142 6.50 -19.23 22.35
N GLU A 143 5.68 -19.11 23.40
CA GLU A 143 4.28 -18.67 23.27
C GLU A 143 4.14 -17.19 22.91
N THR A 144 5.26 -16.46 22.84
CA THR A 144 5.26 -15.01 22.64
C THR A 144 5.21 -14.61 21.17
N GLY A 145 5.48 -15.55 20.26
CA GLY A 145 5.52 -15.29 18.82
C GLY A 145 6.69 -14.41 18.38
N ARG A 146 7.68 -14.20 19.26
CA ARG A 146 8.86 -13.36 19.01
C ARG A 146 9.94 -14.11 18.24
N MET A 147 10.81 -13.34 17.58
CA MET A 147 11.98 -13.84 16.88
C MET A 147 13.16 -14.05 17.84
N LEU A 148 14.09 -14.91 17.46
CA LEU A 148 15.21 -15.32 18.30
C LEU A 148 16.18 -14.16 18.59
N ASN A 149 16.30 -13.20 17.68
CA ASN A 149 17.04 -11.95 17.88
C ASN A 149 16.35 -10.97 18.86
N GLU A 150 15.02 -11.04 19.00
CA GLU A 150 14.28 -10.22 19.98
C GLU A 150 14.39 -10.79 21.40
N VAL A 151 14.47 -12.12 21.50
CA VAL A 151 14.61 -12.83 22.79
C VAL A 151 16.08 -12.84 23.26
N ASN A 152 17.02 -13.00 22.32
CA ASN A 152 18.45 -13.13 22.62
C ASN A 152 19.31 -12.15 21.81
N PRO A 153 19.10 -10.83 21.92
CA PRO A 153 19.80 -9.82 21.09
C PRO A 153 21.32 -9.93 21.19
N SER A 154 21.85 -10.20 22.39
CA SER A 154 23.28 -10.39 22.63
C SER A 154 23.95 -11.49 21.80
N GLN A 155 23.18 -12.47 21.31
CA GLN A 155 23.70 -13.52 20.44
C GLN A 155 23.75 -13.09 18.96
N TYR A 156 23.05 -12.01 18.58
CA TYR A 156 22.91 -11.51 17.20
C TYR A 156 23.42 -10.07 17.00
N ASP A 157 23.94 -9.43 18.04
CA ASP A 157 24.53 -8.08 18.05
C ASP A 157 25.75 -7.89 17.13
N HIS A 158 26.27 -8.95 16.54
CA HIS A 158 27.39 -8.92 15.60
C HIS A 158 26.97 -8.51 14.17
N ILE A 159 25.74 -8.03 14.02
CA ILE A 159 25.14 -7.61 12.75
C ILE A 159 24.64 -6.18 12.92
N SER A 160 25.57 -5.25 12.88
CA SER A 160 25.32 -3.81 12.70
C SER A 160 26.30 -3.27 11.68
#